data_AF-A0A699K8R5-F1
#
_entry.id   AF-A0A699K8R5-F1
#
_cell.length_a   1.000
_cell.length_b   1.000
_cell.length_c   1.000
_cell.angle_alpha   90.00
_cell.angle_beta   90.00
_cell.angle_gamma   90.00
#
_symmetry.space_group_name_H-M   'P 1'
#
loop_
_entity.id
_entity.type
_entity.pdbx_description
1 polymer ?
#
loop_
_entity_poly.entity_id
_entity_poly.type
_entity_poly.pdbx_seq_one_letter_code
_entity_poly.pdbx_strand_id
1 'polypeptide(L)' 'GIFFTNEFGDQAFQRWSDIDKVEMEALVSYLVAASMVKSPENARFSMKLRKLIAEHPDQEKLK' A
#
# COMPACT_ATOMS: atom_id res chain seq x y z
N GLY A 1 2.08 -9.80 -9.69
CA GLY A 1 2.11 -9.22 -8.34
C GLY A 1 1.63 -7.79 -8.43
N ILE A 2 1.04 -7.25 -7.36
CA ILE A 2 0.80 -5.81 -7.26
C ILE A 2 2.01 -5.25 -6.51
N PHE A 3 2.72 -4.35 -7.20
CA PHE A 3 3.94 -3.69 -6.75
C PHE A 3 3.67 -2.19 -6.76
N PHE A 4 4.43 -1.42 -5.98
CA PHE A 4 4.49 0.04 -6.15
C PHE A 4 5.90 0.43 -6.55
N THR A 5 6.01 1.52 -7.29
CA THR A 5 7.30 2.11 -7.63
C THR A 5 7.72 3.02 -6.47
N ASN A 6 8.86 2.70 -5.85
CA ASN A 6 9.42 3.53 -4.78
C ASN A 6 10.05 4.83 -5.35
N GLU A 7 10.57 5.68 -4.46
CA GLU A 7 11.22 6.95 -4.83
C GLU A 7 12.42 6.81 -5.78
N PHE A 8 13.03 5.63 -5.85
CA PHE A 8 14.16 5.32 -6.72
C PHE A 8 13.74 4.75 -8.09
N GLY A 9 12.44 4.56 -8.33
CA GLY A 9 11.94 3.97 -9.57
C GLY A 9 11.89 2.44 -9.54
N ASP A 10 12.27 1.80 -8.42
CA ASP A 10 12.28 0.36 -8.28
C ASP A 10 10.89 -0.17 -7.90
N GLN A 11 10.56 -1.36 -8.42
CA GLN A 11 9.39 -2.09 -7.95
C GLN A 11 9.66 -2.61 -6.54
N ALA A 12 9.00 -2.01 -5.56
CA ALA A 12 8.94 -2.50 -4.20
C ALA A 12 7.66 -3.33 -4.00
N PHE A 13 7.76 -4.32 -3.09
CA PHE A 13 6.69 -5.20 -2.58
C PHE A 13 6.57 -6.59 -3.25
N GLN A 14 6.87 -7.67 -2.52
CA GLN A 14 7.16 -8.98 -3.13
C GLN A 14 5.93 -9.72 -3.69
N ARG A 15 4.71 -9.50 -3.14
CA ARG A 15 3.43 -10.03 -3.66
C ARG A 15 2.23 -9.46 -2.88
N TRP A 16 1.16 -9.10 -3.60
CA TRP A 16 -0.12 -8.70 -2.98
C TRP A 16 -0.72 -9.74 -2.03
N SER A 17 -0.44 -11.03 -2.25
CA SER A 17 -0.93 -12.12 -1.39
C SER A 17 -0.39 -12.03 0.04
N ASP A 18 0.72 -11.34 0.24
CA ASP A 18 1.33 -11.21 1.56
C ASP A 18 0.77 -10.02 2.34
N ILE A 19 -0.01 -9.14 1.69
CA ILE A 19 -0.57 -7.91 2.27
C ILE A 19 -1.57 -8.19 3.40
N ASP A 20 -2.24 -9.35 3.34
CA ASP A 20 -3.21 -9.81 4.34
C ASP A 20 -2.53 -10.21 5.66
N LYS A 21 -1.20 -10.39 5.64
CA LYS A 21 -0.38 -10.72 6.81
C LYS A 21 0.39 -9.52 7.35
N VAL A 22 0.23 -8.35 6.73
CA VAL A 22 0.99 -7.14 7.06
C VAL A 22 0.18 -6.31 8.06
N GLU A 23 0.86 -5.84 9.11
CA GLU A 23 0.25 -4.97 10.11
C GLU A 23 -0.21 -3.63 9.50
N MET A 24 -1.22 -3.04 10.12
CA MET A 24 -1.88 -1.84 9.61
C MET A 24 -0.94 -0.63 9.46
N GLU A 25 0.06 -0.50 10.34
CA GLU A 25 1.10 0.54 10.24
C GLU A 25 1.91 0.41 8.95
N ALA A 26 2.26 -0.81 8.55
CA ALA A 26 2.99 -1.05 7.32
C ALA A 26 2.13 -0.77 6.07
N LEU A 27 0.82 -1.06 6.12
CA LEU A 27 -0.11 -0.65 5.06
C LEU A 27 -0.14 0.88 4.90
N VAL A 28 -0.13 1.63 6.00
CA VAL A 28 -0.06 3.10 5.94
C VAL A 28 1.29 3.58 5.39
N SER A 29 2.42 2.98 5.81
CA SER A 29 3.74 3.32 5.28
C SER A 29 3.82 3.11 3.77
N TYR A 30 3.24 2.03 3.23
CA TYR A 30 3.19 1.80 1.79
C TYR A 30 2.30 2.79 1.05
N LEU A 31 1.19 3.23 1.66
CA LEU A 31 0.34 4.26 1.09
C LEU A 31 1.08 5.59 0.97
N VAL A 32 1.83 5.95 2.00
CA VAL A 32 2.70 7.14 1.99
C VAL A 32 3.74 7.00 0.89
N ALA A 33 4.51 5.90 0.87
CA ALA A 33 5.56 5.69 -0.13
C ALA A 33 5.03 5.73 -1.57
N ALA A 34 3.91 5.07 -1.85
CA ALA A 34 3.29 5.11 -3.18
C ALA A 34 2.78 6.51 -3.55
N SER A 35 2.34 7.31 -2.57
CA SER A 35 1.89 8.69 -2.81
C SER A 35 3.02 9.67 -3.15
N MET A 36 4.26 9.35 -2.75
CA MET A 36 5.45 10.18 -3.03
C MET A 36 5.81 10.20 -4.51
N VAL A 37 5.45 9.17 -5.27
CA VAL A 37 5.76 9.04 -6.69
C VAL A 37 4.47 8.97 -7.50
N LYS A 38 4.22 10.01 -8.31
CA LYS A 38 3.03 10.09 -9.16
C LYS A 38 3.22 9.21 -10.41
N SER A 39 2.70 8.00 -10.36
CA SER A 39 2.57 7.12 -11.52
C SER A 39 1.17 6.49 -11.60
N PRO A 40 0.69 6.12 -12.80
CA PRO A 40 -0.55 5.36 -12.95
C PRO A 40 -0.57 4.05 -12.14
N GLU A 41 0.59 3.40 -12.01
CA GLU A 41 0.79 2.18 -11.22
C GLU A 41 0.59 2.45 -9.73
N ASN A 42 1.21 3.51 -9.21
CA ASN A 42 1.08 3.89 -7.80
C ASN A 42 -0.32 4.39 -7.45
N ALA A 43 -1.02 5.02 -8.39
CA ALA A 43 -2.42 5.40 -8.23
C ALA A 43 -3.31 4.15 -8.08
N ARG A 44 -3.11 3.13 -8.93
CA ARG A 44 -3.83 1.84 -8.82
C ARG A 44 -3.48 1.10 -7.55
N PHE A 45 -2.21 1.10 -7.16
CA PHE A 45 -1.73 0.51 -5.91
C PHE A 45 -2.40 1.17 -4.70
N SER A 46 -2.33 2.50 -4.62
CA SER A 46 -2.92 3.30 -3.54
C SER A 46 -4.42 3.10 -3.41
N MET A 47 -5.15 3.02 -4.53
CA MET A 47 -6.59 2.75 -4.51
C MET A 47 -6.93 1.40 -3.87
N LYS A 48 -6.20 0.35 -4.26
CA LYS A 48 -6.41 -0.99 -3.69
C LYS A 48 -6.00 -1.05 -2.22
N LEU A 49 -4.92 -0.35 -1.85
CA LEU A 49 -4.42 -0.32 -0.48
C LEU A 49 -5.36 0.45 0.46
N ARG A 50 -5.95 1.56 0.00
CA ARG A 50 -7.01 2.26 0.75
C ARG A 50 -8.23 1.39 1.00
N LYS A 51 -8.62 0.56 0.02
CA LYS A 51 -9.71 -0.39 0.18
C LYS A 51 -9.39 -1.44 1.26
N LEU A 52 -8.19 -2.01 1.22
CA LEU A 52 -7.70 -2.93 2.25
C LEU A 52 -7.69 -2.30 3.65
N ILE A 53 -7.17 -1.08 3.78
CA ILE A 53 -7.14 -0.37 5.06
C ILE A 53 -8.57 -0.17 5.59
N ALA A 54 -9.51 0.25 4.73
CA ALA A 54 -10.91 0.44 5.13
C ALA A 54 -11.63 -0.88 5.50
N GLU A 55 -11.20 -2.00 4.92
CA GLU A 55 -11.73 -3.34 5.24
C GLU A 55 -11.00 -4.01 6.41
N HIS A 56 -9.91 -3.42 6.91
CA HIS A 56 -9.10 -3.99 8.00
C HIS A 56 -9.82 -3.84 9.36
N PRO A 57 -9.93 -4.91 10.17
CA PRO A 57 -10.65 -4.88 11.44
C PRO A 57 -10.10 -3.86 12.44
N ASP A 58 -8.79 -3.58 12.37
CA ASP A 58 -8.14 -2.57 13.20
C ASP A 58 -8.20 -1.13 12.65
N GLN A 59 -8.94 -0.85 11.57
CA GLN A 59 -9.02 0.50 10.96
C GLN A 59 -9.39 1.60 11.97
N GLU A 60 -10.15 1.25 13.01
CA GLU A 60 -10.51 2.18 14.09
C GLU A 60 -9.32 2.61 14.97
N LYS A 61 -8.23 1.83 15.00
CA LYS A 61 -6.99 2.19 15.72
C LYS A 61 -6.20 3.33 15.06
N LEU A 62 -6.56 3.71 13.83
CA LEU A 62 -5.96 4.85 13.12
C LEU A 62 -6.74 6.17 13.28
N LYS A 63 -7.85 6.18 14.03
CA LYS A 63 -8.61 7.42 14.29
C LYS A 63 -7.97 8.29 15.35
#